data_AF-A0A368EP88-F1
#
_entry.id   AF-A0A368EP88-F1
#
_cell.length_a   1.000
_cell.length_b   1.000
_cell.length_c   1.000
_cell.angle_alpha   90.00
_cell.angle_beta   90.00
_cell.angle_gamma   90.00
#
_symmetry.space_group_name_H-M   'P 1'
#
loop_
_entity.id
_entity.type
_entity.pdbx_description
1 polymer ?
#
loop_
_entity_poly.entity_id
_entity_poly.type
_entity_poly.pdbx_seq_one_letter_code
_entity_poly.pdbx_strand_id
1 'polypeptide(L)'
;MSPEAEDPQRHPHAHTHGSDHTADSAGFPWAGRSFEANPFAGDDGSADPALIGAIERFRAGDAAVVEVTDAYRSARLLIPLVAEKGDEGVGAHGLTVDKTQELSIVTVAAPDGRRVLPVFSSVAAMGAWDP
;
A
#
# COMPACT_ATOMS: atom_id res chain seq x y z
N MET A 1 -67.11 23.42 16.32
CA MET A 1 -65.88 24.23 16.43
C MET A 1 -64.68 23.31 16.29
N SER A 2 -64.22 23.13 15.06
CA SER A 2 -62.85 22.80 14.62
C SER A 2 -62.87 23.00 13.10
N PRO A 3 -61.85 23.68 12.55
CA PRO A 3 -60.80 22.95 11.82
C PRO A 3 -59.40 23.52 12.15
N GLU A 4 -58.38 22.69 12.33
CA GLU A 4 -57.43 22.10 11.38
C GLU A 4 -56.04 22.70 11.65
N ALA A 5 -55.07 21.81 11.68
CA ALA A 5 -53.69 22.07 12.07
C ALA A 5 -52.89 22.60 10.86
N GLU A 6 -52.12 23.66 11.07
CA GLU A 6 -51.02 24.06 10.20
C GLU A 6 -49.72 23.96 11.00
N ASP A 7 -48.82 23.10 10.53
CA ASP A 7 -47.43 23.04 10.95
C ASP A 7 -46.59 23.81 9.90
N PRO A 8 -46.15 25.05 10.18
CA PRO A 8 -45.38 25.82 9.23
C PRO A 8 -43.90 25.67 9.56
N GLN A 9 -43.18 24.81 8.83
CA GLN A 9 -41.83 25.07 8.30
C GLN A 9 -41.16 23.78 7.80
N ARG A 10 -41.59 23.31 6.62
CA ARG A 10 -40.79 22.38 5.82
C ARG A 10 -39.77 23.20 5.02
N HIS A 11 -38.59 23.40 5.59
CA HIS A 11 -37.45 23.91 4.83
C HIS A 11 -37.06 22.89 3.76
N PRO A 12 -37.10 23.22 2.46
CA PRO A 12 -36.52 22.34 1.46
C PRO A 12 -35.00 22.43 1.60
N HIS A 13 -34.38 21.40 2.20
CA HIS A 13 -32.96 21.16 2.01
C HIS A 13 -32.76 20.79 0.54
N ALA A 14 -32.58 21.82 -0.30
CA ALA A 14 -32.08 21.65 -1.65
C ALA A 14 -30.64 21.12 -1.51
N HIS A 15 -30.49 19.80 -1.57
CA HIS A 15 -29.19 19.19 -1.79
C HIS A 15 -28.79 19.48 -3.24
N THR A 16 -28.18 20.63 -3.46
CA THR A 16 -27.52 20.95 -4.72
C THR A 16 -26.31 20.01 -4.85
N HIS A 17 -26.51 18.81 -5.41
CA HIS A 17 -25.41 17.94 -5.83
C HIS A 17 -24.77 18.53 -7.09
N GLY A 18 -24.07 19.65 -6.92
CA GLY A 18 -23.14 20.19 -7.90
C GLY A 18 -21.72 19.85 -7.46
N SER A 19 -21.35 18.56 -7.45
CA SER A 19 -19.93 18.21 -7.45
C SER A 19 -19.50 18.14 -8.91
N ASP A 20 -19.10 19.28 -9.45
CA ASP A 20 -18.19 19.27 -10.59
C ASP A 20 -17.01 18.38 -10.18
N HIS A 21 -16.93 17.17 -10.75
CA HIS A 21 -15.86 16.18 -10.50
C HIS A 21 -14.55 16.64 -11.14
N THR A 22 -14.21 17.92 -11.02
CA THR A 22 -13.04 18.57 -11.61
C THR A 22 -11.80 18.42 -10.73
N ALA A 23 -11.97 17.94 -9.50
CA ALA A 23 -10.92 17.74 -8.52
C ALA A 23 -11.06 16.40 -7.77
N ASP A 24 -9.96 15.93 -7.16
CA ASP A 24 -9.94 14.77 -6.28
C ASP A 24 -10.53 15.09 -4.89
N SER A 25 -10.57 14.08 -4.02
CA SER A 25 -11.11 14.20 -2.66
C SER A 25 -10.33 15.17 -1.76
N ALA A 26 -9.12 15.58 -2.15
CA ALA A 26 -8.33 16.61 -1.47
C ALA A 26 -8.49 18.00 -2.14
N GLY A 27 -9.36 18.13 -3.15
CA GLY A 27 -9.64 19.39 -3.84
C GLY A 27 -8.61 19.76 -4.91
N PHE A 28 -7.66 18.87 -5.24
CA PHE A 28 -6.70 19.15 -6.30
C PHE A 28 -7.29 18.84 -7.70
N PRO A 29 -7.15 19.73 -8.70
CA PRO A 29 -7.71 19.52 -10.03
C PRO A 29 -7.17 18.27 -10.75
N TRP A 30 -8.01 17.63 -11.56
CA TRP A 30 -7.60 16.53 -12.45
C TRP A 30 -6.86 17.02 -13.70
N ALA A 31 -7.12 18.26 -14.12
CA ALA A 31 -6.55 18.83 -15.33
C ALA A 31 -5.01 18.77 -15.30
N GLY A 32 -4.42 18.27 -16.38
CA GLY A 32 -2.96 18.15 -16.54
C GLY A 32 -2.33 16.90 -15.94
N ARG A 33 -3.11 15.99 -15.32
CA ARG A 33 -2.61 14.67 -14.89
C ARG A 33 -2.71 13.65 -16.02
N SER A 34 -1.73 12.75 -16.10
CA SER A 34 -1.73 11.62 -17.03
C SER A 34 -1.12 10.39 -16.37
N PHE A 35 -1.56 9.20 -16.77
CA PHE A 35 -0.88 7.96 -16.41
C PHE A 35 0.22 7.66 -17.42
N GLU A 36 1.35 7.19 -16.92
CA GLU A 36 2.38 6.55 -17.73
C GLU A 36 2.21 5.03 -17.68
N ALA A 37 2.77 4.34 -18.67
CA ALA A 37 2.78 2.88 -18.65
C ALA A 37 3.55 2.38 -17.42
N ASN A 38 2.90 1.57 -16.58
CA ASN A 38 3.57 0.92 -15.46
C ASN A 38 4.35 -0.31 -15.98
N PRO A 39 5.69 -0.34 -15.89
CA PRO A 39 6.49 -1.47 -16.35
C PRO A 39 6.18 -2.78 -15.59
N PHE A 40 5.52 -2.70 -14.43
CA PHE A 40 5.14 -3.83 -13.59
C PHE A 40 3.65 -4.18 -13.67
N ALA A 41 2.92 -3.68 -14.68
CA ALA A 41 1.47 -3.92 -14.79
C ALA A 41 1.08 -5.41 -14.91
N GLY A 42 1.98 -6.26 -15.40
CA GLY A 42 1.78 -7.71 -15.53
C GLY A 42 2.35 -8.54 -14.37
N ASP A 43 2.79 -7.89 -13.29
CA ASP A 43 3.35 -8.56 -12.13
C ASP A 43 2.25 -9.27 -11.33
N ASP A 44 2.27 -10.60 -11.32
CA ASP A 44 1.29 -11.44 -10.65
C ASP A 44 1.64 -11.75 -9.18
N GLY A 45 2.74 -11.18 -8.67
CA GLY A 45 3.18 -11.41 -7.30
C GLY A 45 3.97 -12.71 -7.09
N SER A 46 4.17 -13.54 -8.12
CA SER A 46 4.97 -14.76 -8.05
C SER A 46 6.47 -14.46 -8.03
N ALA A 47 7.26 -15.47 -7.61
CA ALA A 47 8.72 -15.41 -7.62
C ALA A 47 9.28 -15.77 -8.99
N ASP A 48 10.42 -15.18 -9.33
CA ASP A 48 11.19 -15.56 -10.52
C ASP A 48 11.54 -17.07 -10.45
N PRO A 49 11.07 -17.90 -11.41
CA PRO A 49 11.36 -19.33 -11.42
C PRO A 49 12.85 -19.65 -11.46
N ALA A 50 13.68 -18.80 -12.07
CA ALA A 50 15.13 -19.00 -12.11
C ALA A 50 15.75 -18.86 -10.71
N LEU A 51 15.28 -17.88 -9.92
CA LEU A 51 15.72 -17.71 -8.53
C LEU A 51 15.27 -18.90 -7.67
N ILE A 52 14.02 -19.34 -7.81
CA ILE A 52 13.52 -20.51 -7.06
C ILE A 52 14.33 -21.76 -7.40
N GLY A 53 14.54 -22.05 -8.68
CA GLY A 53 15.34 -23.19 -9.11
C GLY A 53 16.79 -23.13 -8.62
N ALA A 54 17.41 -21.96 -8.60
CA ALA A 54 18.76 -21.78 -8.05
C ALA A 54 18.81 -22.06 -6.53
N ILE A 55 17.84 -21.55 -5.76
CA ILE A 55 17.74 -21.80 -4.32
C ILE A 55 17.51 -23.28 -4.02
N GLU A 56 16.64 -23.95 -4.78
CA GLU A 56 16.35 -25.38 -4.61
C GLU A 56 17.59 -26.24 -4.87
N ARG A 57 18.31 -26.01 -5.99
CA ARG A 57 19.57 -26.72 -6.27
C ARG A 57 20.63 -26.45 -5.22
N PHE A 58 20.76 -25.20 -4.75
CA PHE A 58 21.71 -24.86 -3.68
C PHE A 58 21.39 -25.62 -2.39
N ARG A 59 20.11 -25.72 -2.00
CA ARG A 59 19.67 -26.50 -0.84
C ARG A 59 19.92 -28.01 -1.00
N ALA A 60 19.84 -28.53 -2.21
CA ALA A 60 20.17 -29.92 -2.53
C ALA A 60 21.69 -30.19 -2.54
N GLY A 61 22.53 -29.15 -2.56
CA GLY A 61 23.98 -29.26 -2.71
C GLY A 61 24.47 -29.36 -4.16
N ASP A 62 23.56 -29.16 -5.12
CA ASP A 62 23.81 -29.28 -6.57
C ASP A 62 24.15 -27.94 -7.25
N ALA A 63 24.26 -26.86 -6.46
CA ALA A 63 24.66 -25.53 -6.94
C ALA A 63 25.52 -24.81 -5.91
N ALA A 64 26.39 -23.93 -6.39
CA ALA A 64 27.16 -23.03 -5.53
C ALA A 64 26.34 -21.77 -5.18
N VAL A 65 26.70 -21.12 -4.06
CA VAL A 65 26.04 -19.87 -3.62
C VAL A 65 26.11 -18.74 -4.66
N VAL A 66 27.14 -18.75 -5.51
CA VAL A 66 27.29 -17.77 -6.61
C VAL A 66 26.15 -17.88 -7.62
N GLU A 67 25.65 -19.09 -7.90
CA GLU A 67 24.54 -19.29 -8.82
C GLU A 67 23.23 -18.71 -8.28
N VAL A 68 23.02 -18.80 -6.96
CA VAL A 68 21.89 -18.14 -6.29
C VAL A 68 22.04 -16.62 -6.40
N THR A 69 23.25 -16.11 -6.16
CA THR A 69 23.55 -14.66 -6.21
C THR A 69 23.35 -14.09 -7.61
N ASP A 70 23.71 -14.85 -8.64
CA ASP A 70 23.53 -14.44 -10.04
C ASP A 70 22.05 -14.39 -10.43
N ALA A 71 21.26 -15.42 -10.08
CA ALA A 71 19.81 -15.39 -10.32
C ALA A 71 19.11 -14.28 -9.51
N TYR A 72 19.58 -14.02 -8.29
CA TYR A 72 19.05 -12.98 -7.41
C TYR A 72 19.23 -11.57 -7.99
N ARG A 73 20.27 -11.33 -8.80
CA ARG A 73 20.59 -10.00 -9.33
C ARG A 73 19.49 -9.40 -10.21
N SER A 74 18.78 -10.24 -10.97
CA SER A 74 17.71 -9.83 -11.88
C SER A 74 16.32 -10.04 -11.31
N ALA A 75 16.21 -10.77 -10.21
CA ALA A 75 14.92 -11.06 -9.59
C ALA A 75 14.32 -9.80 -8.94
N ARG A 76 13.00 -9.65 -9.07
CA ARG A 76 12.26 -8.67 -8.28
C ARG A 76 12.27 -9.09 -6.81
N LEU A 77 12.43 -8.11 -5.94
CA LEU A 77 12.37 -8.28 -4.49
C LEU A 77 11.30 -7.37 -3.90
N LEU A 78 10.65 -7.87 -2.86
CA LEU A 78 9.64 -7.18 -2.09
C LEU A 78 10.21 -6.88 -0.71
N ILE A 79 10.02 -5.64 -0.27
CA ILE A 79 10.37 -5.18 1.08
C ILE A 79 9.04 -4.83 1.77
N PRO A 80 8.71 -5.45 2.92
CA PRO A 80 7.50 -5.11 3.64
C PRO A 80 7.63 -3.70 4.24
N LEU A 81 6.59 -2.90 4.06
CA LEU A 81 6.40 -1.64 4.76
C LEU A 81 5.30 -1.83 5.78
N VAL A 82 5.53 -1.40 7.01
CA VAL A 82 4.54 -1.39 8.07
C VAL A 82 4.11 0.05 8.30
N ALA A 83 2.79 0.26 8.35
CA ALA A 83 2.23 1.55 8.71
C ALA A 83 2.33 1.74 10.22
N GLU A 84 3.04 2.78 10.63
CA GLU A 84 3.03 3.29 11.99
C GLU A 84 2.08 4.47 12.05
N LYS A 85 1.22 4.49 13.07
CA LYS A 85 0.28 5.59 13.26
C LYS A 85 1.06 6.83 13.72
N GLY A 86 1.05 7.88 12.89
CA GLY A 86 1.61 9.18 13.24
C GLY A 86 0.70 10.01 14.15
N ASP A 87 1.07 11.27 14.37
CA ASP A 87 0.33 12.20 15.22
C ASP A 87 -1.06 12.57 14.64
N GLU A 88 -2.08 12.55 15.48
CA GLU A 88 -3.43 13.04 15.15
C GLU A 88 -3.52 14.57 15.27
N GLY A 89 -4.20 15.23 14.34
CA GLY A 89 -4.52 16.66 14.41
C GLY A 89 -6.01 16.94 14.19
N VAL A 90 -6.46 18.17 14.47
CA VAL A 90 -7.82 18.63 14.12
C VAL A 90 -7.75 19.43 12.82
N GLY A 91 -8.58 19.04 11.84
CA GLY A 91 -8.70 19.69 10.54
C GLY A 91 -9.53 20.98 10.59
N ALA A 92 -9.58 21.71 9.49
CA ALA A 92 -10.26 23.02 9.39
C ALA A 92 -11.77 22.98 9.73
N HIS A 93 -12.38 21.80 9.77
CA HIS A 93 -13.80 21.58 10.08
C HIS A 93 -14.04 20.89 11.43
N GLY A 94 -13.04 20.82 12.31
CA GLY A 94 -13.18 20.23 13.64
C GLY A 94 -13.14 18.70 13.68
N LEU A 95 -12.89 18.05 12.54
CA LEU A 95 -12.72 16.59 12.45
C LEU A 95 -11.27 16.20 12.78
N THR A 96 -11.07 15.09 13.47
CA THR A 96 -9.74 14.48 13.63
C THR A 96 -9.24 14.05 12.27
N VAL A 97 -8.06 14.53 11.88
CA VAL A 97 -7.38 14.18 10.63
C VAL A 97 -6.05 13.55 11.00
N ASP A 98 -5.80 12.38 10.44
CA ASP A 98 -4.51 11.74 10.50
C ASP A 98 -3.54 12.55 9.62
N LYS A 99 -2.61 13.28 10.26
CA LYS A 99 -1.82 14.31 9.57
C LYS A 99 -0.59 13.74 8.87
N THR A 100 -0.10 12.59 9.33
CA THR A 100 1.12 11.99 8.81
C THR A 100 1.02 10.47 8.93
N GLN A 101 1.02 9.78 7.80
CA GLN A 101 1.22 8.33 7.77
C GLN A 101 2.73 8.09 7.75
N GLU A 102 3.26 7.40 8.77
CA GLU A 102 4.67 7.02 8.82
C GLU A 102 4.81 5.58 8.29
N LEU A 103 5.53 5.40 7.18
CA LEU A 103 5.86 4.07 6.67
C LEU A 103 7.24 3.68 7.16
N SER A 104 7.32 2.55 7.84
CA SER A 104 8.57 2.00 8.38
C SER A 104 8.99 0.75 7.63
N ILE A 105 10.30 0.63 7.39
CA ILE A 105 10.92 -0.60 6.90
C ILE A 105 11.29 -1.46 8.10
N VAL A 106 10.85 -2.71 8.10
CA VAL A 106 11.17 -3.65 9.19
C VAL A 106 12.63 -4.09 9.08
N THR A 107 13.30 -4.22 10.23
CA THR A 107 14.59 -4.90 10.31
C THR A 107 14.55 -5.94 11.41
N VAL A 108 15.24 -7.05 11.18
CA VAL A 108 15.34 -8.15 12.16
C VAL A 108 16.80 -8.33 12.57
N ALA A 109 17.01 -8.91 13.75
CA ALA A 109 18.35 -9.32 14.18
C ALA A 109 18.72 -10.65 13.52
N ALA A 110 19.85 -10.69 12.84
CA ALA A 110 20.47 -11.94 12.39
C ALA A 110 21.01 -12.73 13.59
N PRO A 111 21.26 -14.05 13.44
CA PRO A 111 21.83 -14.87 14.51
C PRO A 111 23.16 -14.36 15.08
N ASP A 112 23.91 -13.57 14.29
CA ASP A 112 25.16 -12.94 14.68
C ASP A 112 24.99 -11.50 15.24
N GLY A 113 23.75 -11.07 15.49
CA GLY A 113 23.41 -9.76 16.04
C GLY A 113 23.39 -8.62 15.03
N ARG A 114 23.74 -8.85 13.75
CA ARG A 114 23.61 -7.81 12.72
C ARG A 114 22.16 -7.48 12.44
N ARG A 115 21.87 -6.21 12.18
CA ARG A 115 20.57 -5.79 11.67
C ARG A 115 20.46 -6.15 10.19
N VAL A 116 19.43 -6.91 9.82
CA VAL A 116 19.19 -7.31 8.43
C VAL A 116 17.78 -6.92 7.98
N LEU A 117 17.65 -6.65 6.69
CA LEU A 117 16.41 -6.31 6.03
C LEU A 117 15.77 -7.60 5.47
N PRO A 118 14.58 -8.00 5.93
CA PRO A 118 13.84 -9.07 5.27
C PRO A 118 13.43 -8.63 3.85
N VAL A 119 13.70 -9.50 2.88
CA VAL A 119 13.28 -9.34 1.49
C VAL A 119 12.63 -10.63 1.01
N PHE A 120 11.63 -10.51 0.15
CA PHE A 120 10.86 -11.64 -0.37
C PHE A 120 10.85 -11.64 -1.88
N SER A 121 10.86 -12.82 -2.51
CA SER A 121 10.72 -12.94 -3.97
C SER A 121 9.27 -13.11 -4.41
N SER A 122 8.32 -13.39 -3.50
CA SER A 122 6.89 -13.49 -3.82
C SER A 122 6.00 -12.89 -2.74
N VAL A 123 4.81 -12.43 -3.15
CA VAL A 123 3.76 -11.92 -2.25
C VAL A 123 3.29 -13.00 -1.29
N ALA A 124 3.18 -14.25 -1.77
CA ALA A 124 2.78 -15.39 -0.94
C ALA A 124 3.78 -15.63 0.21
N ALA A 125 5.08 -15.61 -0.07
CA ALA A 125 6.11 -15.78 0.95
C ALA A 125 6.12 -14.60 1.95
N MET A 126 5.93 -13.37 1.46
CA MET A 126 5.83 -12.18 2.30
C MET A 126 4.62 -12.25 3.25
N GLY A 127 3.44 -12.63 2.74
CA GLY A 127 2.22 -12.75 3.55
C GLY A 127 2.25 -13.87 4.58
N ALA A 128 3.06 -14.91 4.37
CA ALA A 128 3.21 -16.01 5.32
C ALA A 128 4.21 -15.73 6.46
N TRP A 129 4.99 -14.64 6.37
CA TRP A 129 6.10 -14.39 7.28
C TRP A 129 5.67 -13.86 8.66
N ASP A 130 4.64 -13.02 8.71
CA ASP A 130 4.11 -12.42 9.94
C ASP A 130 2.56 -12.31 9.86
N PRO A 131 1.84 -13.43 10.01
CA PRO A 131 0.37 -13.50 9.83
C PRO A 131 -0.45 -13.01 11.03
#